data_AF-A0A060BY67-F1
#
_entry.id   AF-A0A060BY67-F1
#
_cell.length_a   1.000
_cell.length_b   1.000
_cell.length_c   1.000
_cell.angle_alpha   90.00
_cell.angle_beta   90.00
_cell.angle_gamma   90.00
#
_symmetry.space_group_name_H-M   'P 1'
#
loop_
_entity.id
_entity.type
_entity.pdbx_description
1 polymer ?
#
loop_
_entity_poly.entity_id
_entity_poly.type
_entity_poly.pdbx_seq_one_letter_code
_entity_poly.pdbx_strand_id
1 'polypeptide(L)'
;AAHEKAARLEDGIFNRWFLDALFKGDYPADVLAALSAHMPEGWQDDMALIARPLDWLGINYYTRRRVLHDDGALWPHQADAAPQLPVTDMGWEIYPEGLHHFLTRIHRDYSRGLPLS
;
A
#
# COMPACT_ATOMS: atom_id res chain seq x y z
N ALA A 1 0.86 -1.82 18.85
CA ALA A 1 -0.58 -2.11 18.67
C ALA A 1 -1.32 -1.05 17.85
N ALA A 2 -1.57 0.17 18.34
CA ALA A 2 -2.32 1.19 17.57
C ALA A 2 -1.54 1.72 16.35
N HIS A 3 -0.28 2.12 16.55
CA HIS A 3 0.61 2.54 15.45
C HIS A 3 0.82 1.44 14.39
N GLU A 4 0.86 0.17 14.79
CA GLU A 4 0.98 -0.95 13.86
C GLU A 4 -0.28 -1.15 13.01
N LYS A 5 -1.48 -1.00 13.62
CA LYS A 5 -2.74 -1.01 12.87
C LYS A 5 -2.82 0.16 11.91
N ALA A 6 -2.38 1.34 12.32
CA ALA A 6 -2.24 2.51 11.44
C ALA A 6 -1.30 2.20 10.27
N ALA A 7 -0.07 1.73 10.53
CA ALA A 7 0.88 1.36 9.48
C ALA A 7 0.32 0.29 8.52
N ARG A 8 -0.43 -0.69 9.05
CA ARG A 8 -1.10 -1.70 8.22
C ARG A 8 -2.18 -1.06 7.33
N LEU A 9 -3.03 -0.20 7.88
CA LEU A 9 -4.09 0.46 7.11
C LEU A 9 -3.52 1.38 6.03
N GLU A 10 -2.46 2.14 6.35
CA GLU A 10 -1.72 2.96 5.38
C GLU A 10 -1.20 2.12 4.22
N ASP A 11 -0.52 1.01 4.52
CA ASP A 11 -0.08 0.07 3.50
C ASP A 11 -1.25 -0.55 2.72
N GLY A 12 -2.40 -0.72 3.39
CA GLY A 12 -3.64 -1.15 2.78
C GLY A 12 -4.10 -0.20 1.69
N ILE A 13 -4.18 1.09 2.02
CA ILE A 13 -4.69 2.16 1.15
C ILE A 13 -3.72 2.42 -0.01
N PHE A 14 -2.42 2.53 0.27
CA PHE A 14 -1.43 2.99 -0.72
C PHE A 14 -0.86 1.87 -1.59
N ASN A 15 -0.75 0.64 -1.06
CA ASN A 15 -0.10 -0.46 -1.78
C ASN A 15 -1.06 -1.61 -2.06
N ARG A 16 -1.64 -2.21 -1.00
CA ARG A 16 -2.41 -3.45 -1.14
C ARG A 16 -3.72 -3.25 -1.88
N TRP A 17 -4.32 -2.06 -1.84
CA TRP A 17 -5.54 -1.78 -2.59
C TRP A 17 -5.37 -2.09 -4.08
N PHE A 18 -4.25 -1.68 -4.66
CA PHE A 18 -3.94 -1.93 -6.07
C PHE A 18 -3.35 -3.33 -6.29
N LEU A 19 -2.42 -3.75 -5.43
CA LEU A 19 -1.75 -5.03 -5.60
C LEU A 19 -2.67 -6.23 -5.37
N ASP A 20 -3.56 -6.18 -4.36
CA ASP A 20 -4.54 -7.25 -4.13
C ASP A 20 -5.53 -7.31 -5.29
N ALA A 21 -5.98 -6.16 -5.83
CA ALA A 21 -6.87 -6.15 -6.99
C ALA A 21 -6.21 -6.80 -8.22
N LEU A 22 -4.96 -6.44 -8.52
CA LEU A 22 -4.22 -6.96 -9.69
C LEU A 22 -3.86 -8.45 -9.57
N PHE A 23 -3.47 -8.92 -8.38
CA PHE A 23 -2.90 -10.25 -8.21
C PHE A 23 -3.81 -11.26 -7.52
N LYS A 24 -4.82 -10.78 -6.78
CA LYS A 24 -5.75 -11.61 -6.01
C LYS A 24 -7.20 -11.46 -6.45
N GLY A 25 -7.51 -10.44 -7.25
CA GLY A 25 -8.88 -10.17 -7.71
C GLY A 25 -9.82 -9.77 -6.59
N ASP A 26 -9.29 -9.10 -5.56
CA ASP A 26 -10.09 -8.61 -4.43
C ASP A 26 -9.39 -7.43 -3.75
N TYR A 27 -10.13 -6.62 -3.00
CA TYR A 27 -9.56 -5.53 -2.21
C TYR A 27 -9.25 -5.96 -0.77
N PRO A 28 -8.28 -5.31 -0.09
CA PRO A 28 -7.93 -5.66 1.29
C PRO A 28 -9.13 -5.48 2.24
N ALA A 29 -9.49 -6.54 2.96
CA ALA A 29 -10.64 -6.53 3.87
C ALA A 29 -10.59 -5.42 4.94
N ASP A 30 -9.40 -5.08 5.42
CA ASP A 30 -9.20 -4.02 6.42
C ASP A 30 -9.43 -2.62 5.86
N VAL A 31 -9.24 -2.42 4.55
CA VAL A 31 -9.58 -1.15 3.88
C VAL A 31 -11.06 -1.14 3.47
N LEU A 32 -11.58 -2.26 2.94
CA LEU A 32 -13.00 -2.41 2.61
C LEU A 32 -13.92 -2.20 3.81
N ALA A 33 -13.49 -2.58 5.02
CA ALA A 33 -14.25 -2.33 6.24
C ALA A 33 -14.61 -0.85 6.42
N ALA A 34 -13.77 0.07 5.93
CA ALA A 34 -14.02 1.50 5.97
C ALA A 34 -14.63 2.06 4.68
N LEU A 35 -14.23 1.54 3.51
CA LEU A 35 -14.57 2.14 2.22
C LEU A 35 -15.72 1.46 1.47
N SER A 36 -16.17 0.27 1.88
CA SER A 36 -17.19 -0.51 1.16
C SER A 36 -18.49 0.26 0.92
N ALA A 37 -18.92 1.10 1.88
CA ALA A 37 -20.12 1.94 1.74
C ALA A 37 -19.99 3.04 0.66
N HIS A 38 -18.77 3.31 0.19
CA HIS A 38 -18.46 4.30 -0.83
C HIS A 38 -18.12 3.67 -2.19
N MET A 39 -18.12 2.33 -2.28
CA MET A 39 -17.84 1.62 -3.51
C MET A 39 -19.08 1.58 -4.42
N PRO A 40 -18.90 1.53 -5.74
CA PRO A 40 -20.02 1.29 -6.65
C PRO A 40 -20.62 -0.09 -6.38
N GLU A 41 -21.93 -0.21 -6.61
CA GLU A 41 -22.60 -1.52 -6.58
C GLU A 41 -21.97 -2.45 -7.63
N GLY A 42 -21.77 -3.71 -7.26
CA GLY A 42 -21.25 -4.73 -8.17
C GLY A 42 -19.76 -4.60 -8.53
N TRP A 43 -18.96 -3.83 -7.79
CA TRP A 43 -17.52 -3.70 -8.06
C TRP A 43 -16.78 -5.05 -8.16
N GLN A 44 -17.30 -6.08 -7.49
CA GLN A 44 -16.75 -7.44 -7.53
C GLN A 44 -16.79 -8.05 -8.94
N ASP A 45 -17.77 -7.65 -9.76
CA ASP A 45 -17.94 -8.16 -11.13
C ASP A 45 -16.79 -7.72 -12.05
N ASP A 46 -16.12 -6.61 -11.73
CA ASP A 46 -14.97 -6.09 -12.48
C ASP A 46 -13.63 -6.75 -12.09
N MET A 47 -13.58 -7.45 -10.95
CA MET A 47 -12.31 -7.98 -10.42
C MET A 47 -11.66 -9.01 -11.35
N ALA A 48 -12.46 -9.81 -12.07
CA ALA A 48 -11.95 -10.76 -13.05
C ALA A 48 -11.26 -10.06 -14.24
N LEU A 49 -11.73 -8.87 -14.64
CA LEU A 49 -11.11 -8.07 -15.68
C LEU A 49 -9.81 -7.43 -15.18
N ILE A 50 -9.81 -6.92 -13.95
CA ILE A 50 -8.66 -6.25 -13.32
C ILE A 50 -7.52 -7.24 -13.05
N ALA A 51 -7.83 -8.44 -12.56
CA ALA A 51 -6.85 -9.46 -12.18
C ALA A 51 -6.32 -10.32 -13.35
N ARG A 52 -6.37 -9.78 -14.58
CA ARG A 52 -5.83 -10.47 -15.75
C ARG A 52 -4.31 -10.64 -15.63
N PRO A 53 -3.74 -11.72 -16.22
CA PRO A 53 -2.29 -11.95 -16.21
C PRO A 53 -1.51 -10.76 -16.78
N LEU A 54 -0.40 -10.42 -16.12
CA LEU A 54 0.53 -9.37 -16.50
C LEU A 54 1.81 -9.97 -17.07
N ASP A 55 2.50 -9.23 -17.94
CA ASP A 55 3.82 -9.61 -18.48
C ASP A 55 4.98 -9.02 -17.66
N TRP A 56 4.75 -7.91 -16.95
CA TRP A 56 5.69 -7.25 -16.04
C TRP A 56 4.95 -6.34 -15.05
N LEU A 57 5.64 -5.94 -13.96
CA LEU A 57 5.14 -4.98 -12.97
C LEU A 57 6.12 -3.81 -12.82
N GLY A 58 5.67 -2.58 -13.11
CA GLY A 58 6.46 -1.37 -12.88
C GLY A 58 6.31 -0.85 -11.46
N ILE A 59 7.43 -0.47 -10.83
CA ILE A 59 7.46 0.04 -9.46
C ILE A 59 8.14 1.41 -9.43
N ASN A 60 7.40 2.43 -9.00
CA ASN A 60 7.95 3.73 -8.66
C ASN A 60 8.19 3.81 -7.16
N TYR A 61 9.44 4.02 -6.74
CA TYR A 61 9.81 4.12 -5.33
C TYR A 61 10.68 5.34 -5.07
N TYR A 62 10.37 6.06 -4.00
CA TYR A 62 11.10 7.27 -3.59
C TYR A 62 11.46 7.29 -2.11
N THR A 63 10.55 6.85 -1.24
CA THR A 63 10.72 6.91 0.21
C THR A 63 9.84 5.88 0.90
N ARG A 64 10.01 5.75 2.22
CA ARG A 64 9.06 5.06 3.09
C ARG A 64 8.18 6.08 3.80
N ARG A 65 6.96 5.68 4.15
CA ARG A 65 6.13 6.45 5.07
C ARG A 65 6.22 5.87 6.48
N ARG A 66 6.37 6.75 7.46
CA ARG A 66 6.30 6.40 8.89
C ARG A 66 5.05 7.06 9.44
N VAL A 67 4.11 6.26 9.94
CA VAL A 67 2.82 6.75 10.40
C VAL A 67 2.62 6.48 11.89
N LEU A 68 1.96 7.42 12.55
CA LEU A 68 1.46 7.29 13.90
C LEU A 68 -0.07 7.18 13.86
N HIS A 69 -0.66 6.56 14.88
CA HIS A 69 -2.08 6.59 15.10
C HIS A 69 -2.42 7.88 15.83
N ASP A 70 -3.49 8.55 15.40
CA ASP A 70 -4.00 9.78 15.97
C ASP A 70 -5.53 9.76 15.97
N ASP A 71 -6.12 9.59 17.16
CA ASP A 71 -7.58 9.57 17.36
C ASP A 71 -8.26 10.91 17.03
N GLY A 72 -7.50 12.02 17.06
CA GLY A 72 -8.01 13.35 16.73
C GLY A 72 -8.02 13.63 15.22
N ALA A 73 -7.30 12.85 14.42
CA ALA A 73 -7.28 12.97 12.98
C ALA A 73 -8.54 12.35 12.36
N LEU A 74 -8.94 12.86 11.19
CA LEU A 74 -9.97 12.21 10.36
C LEU A 74 -9.49 10.81 9.94
N TRP A 75 -10.42 9.96 9.50
CA TRP A 75 -10.07 8.68 8.91
C TRP A 75 -8.96 8.86 7.86
N PRO A 76 -7.87 8.08 7.91
CA PRO A 76 -7.68 6.81 8.64
C PRO A 76 -7.15 6.89 10.10
N HIS A 77 -7.29 8.04 10.78
CA HIS A 77 -6.79 8.28 12.16
C HIS A 77 -5.27 8.21 12.24
N GLN A 78 -4.61 8.93 11.35
CA GLN A 78 -3.16 8.87 11.16
C GLN A 78 -2.51 10.24 11.11
N ALA A 79 -1.28 10.30 11.59
CA ALA A 79 -0.38 11.44 11.43
C ALA A 79 1.00 10.97 10.94
N ASP A 80 1.72 11.83 10.23
CA ASP A 80 3.09 11.53 9.80
C ASP A 80 4.05 11.58 10.99
N ALA A 81 4.86 10.53 11.15
CA ALA A 81 5.94 10.54 12.11
C ALA A 81 7.08 11.43 11.59
N ALA A 82 7.65 12.26 12.47
CA ALA A 82 8.80 13.08 12.12
C ALA A 82 9.95 12.23 11.55
N PRO A 83 10.63 12.65 10.47
CA PRO A 83 11.72 11.91 9.86
C PRO A 83 12.87 11.72 10.85
N GLN A 84 13.55 10.58 10.74
CA GLN A 84 14.68 10.21 11.60
C GLN A 84 16.00 10.14 10.82
N LEU A 85 15.93 10.18 9.50
CA LEU A 85 17.06 10.19 8.58
C LEU A 85 17.05 11.47 7.73
N PRO A 86 18.15 11.77 6.99
CA PRO A 86 18.18 12.89 6.07
C PRO A 86 17.01 12.87 5.10
N VAL A 87 16.53 14.06 4.75
CA VAL A 87 15.41 14.24 3.83
C VAL A 87 15.85 14.96 2.56
N THR A 88 15.14 14.72 1.47
CA THR A 88 15.25 15.53 0.26
C THR A 88 14.65 16.93 0.48
N ASP A 89 14.81 17.82 -0.50
CA ASP A 89 14.14 19.14 -0.50
C ASP A 89 12.60 19.04 -0.46
N MET A 90 12.04 17.88 -0.81
CA MET A 90 10.60 17.58 -0.71
C MET A 90 10.19 17.05 0.67
N GLY A 91 11.13 16.93 1.62
CA GLY A 91 10.89 16.37 2.95
C GLY A 91 10.82 14.84 2.97
N TRP A 92 11.24 14.15 1.90
CA TRP A 92 11.18 12.69 1.82
C TRP A 92 12.39 12.05 2.47
N GLU A 93 12.15 11.11 3.38
CA GLU A 93 13.20 10.41 4.09
C GLU A 93 14.03 9.55 3.13
N ILE A 94 15.35 9.74 3.15
CA ILE A 94 16.30 8.97 2.36
C ILE A 94 16.59 7.67 3.13
N TYR A 95 15.92 6.59 2.74
CA TYR A 95 16.06 5.26 3.35
C TYR A 95 16.27 4.17 2.28
N PRO A 96 17.52 3.91 1.88
CA PRO A 96 17.85 2.98 0.78
C PRO A 96 17.38 1.54 1.03
N GLU A 97 17.47 1.05 2.27
CA GLU A 97 17.06 -0.31 2.64
C GLU A 97 15.56 -0.54 2.43
N GLY A 98 14.77 0.54 2.45
CA GLY A 98 13.32 0.46 2.21
C GLY A 98 12.99 -0.04 0.80
N LEU A 99 13.79 0.32 -0.21
CA LEU A 99 13.61 -0.20 -1.57
C LEU A 99 13.81 -1.72 -1.61
N HIS A 100 14.88 -2.22 -0.99
CA HIS A 100 15.15 -3.64 -0.92
C HIS A 100 14.00 -4.39 -0.23
N HIS A 101 13.58 -3.92 0.94
CA HIS A 101 12.45 -4.51 1.67
C HIS A 101 11.16 -4.54 0.84
N PHE A 102 10.87 -3.43 0.14
CA PHE A 102 9.68 -3.33 -0.70
C PHE A 102 9.73 -4.33 -1.86
N LEU A 103 10.83 -4.36 -2.63
CA LEU A 103 10.98 -5.29 -3.76
C LEU A 103 10.92 -6.76 -3.32
N THR A 104 11.57 -7.12 -2.21
CA THR A 104 11.52 -8.48 -1.66
C THR A 104 10.09 -8.86 -1.26
N ARG A 105 9.34 -7.94 -0.64
CA ARG A 105 7.94 -8.15 -0.29
C ARG A 105 7.08 -8.34 -1.54
N ILE A 106 7.22 -7.49 -2.55
CA ILE A 106 6.45 -7.59 -3.79
C ILE A 106 6.70 -8.93 -4.49
N HIS A 107 7.95 -9.34 -4.58
CA HIS A 107 8.32 -10.62 -5.17
C HIS A 107 7.67 -11.80 -4.42
N ARG A 108 7.76 -11.82 -3.09
CA ARG A 108 7.24 -12.90 -2.24
C ARG A 108 5.71 -12.99 -2.28
N ASP A 109 5.04 -11.85 -2.11
CA ASP A 109 3.60 -11.82 -1.83
C ASP A 109 2.75 -11.75 -3.11
N TYR A 110 3.32 -11.27 -4.23
CA TYR A 110 2.57 -11.00 -5.46
C TYR A 110 3.25 -11.57 -6.72
N SER A 111 4.42 -11.03 -7.08
CA SER A 111 4.93 -11.15 -8.44
C SER A 111 5.50 -12.55 -8.75
N ARG A 112 6.06 -13.25 -7.76
CA ARG A 112 6.52 -14.65 -7.81
C ARG A 112 7.26 -15.07 -9.10
N GLY A 113 8.11 -14.17 -9.63
CA GLY A 113 8.89 -14.40 -10.85
C GLY A 113 8.46 -13.55 -12.05
N LEU A 114 7.35 -12.82 -11.94
CA LEU A 114 7.01 -11.76 -12.88
C LEU A 114 8.13 -10.69 -12.88
N PRO A 115 8.64 -10.29 -14.06
CA PRO A 115 9.65 -9.25 -14.18
C PRO A 115 9.22 -7.94 -13.50
N LEU A 116 10.14 -7.32 -12.78
CA LEU A 116 9.96 -6.01 -12.15
C LEU A 116 10.78 -4.97 -12.91
N SER A 117 10.19 -3.80 -13.15
CA SER A 117 10.85 -2.62 -13.72
C SER A 117 10.84 -1.44 -12.75
#